data_AF-A0A3P9LE85-F1
#
_entry.id   AF-A0A3P9LE85-F1
#
_cell.length_a   1.000
_cell.length_b   1.000
_cell.length_c   1.000
_cell.angle_alpha   90.00
_cell.angle_beta   90.00
_cell.angle_gamma   90.00
#
_symmetry.space_group_name_H-M   'P 1'
#
loop_
_entity.id
_entity.type
_entity.pdbx_description
1 polymer ?
#
loop_
_entity_poly.entity_id
_entity_poly.type
_entity_poly.pdbx_seq_one_letter_code
_entity_poly.pdbx_strand_id
1 'polypeptide(L)'
;MTFVAPPGYQPVYNPRIPYLGPIHGGLREGMSIYIQGSIPKDISRFHVNLRCNESASGDIALHFNPRFDGLDKVVFNSYRNGSWESEEKVRSMPFTAGQAFETVIGVGAQGYEVRVNGKDFHTFKHRLPVQEVRGIQVEGDVSVQSITVIGVSLPTTHFCAVPFSTMIHGGMHPKKTFIIRGRVPSGADRMAVNFVASGSGNTALHLNPRVKAGEVVRNSRIGGDWGKEERQLSTNPFREGQFFDVRESAAEVSSGADAPSFSVNPPSRCQMSIRCGNQKFKVFVNGEHLFDFAHRMSFYEINMLEIRGDVQIFYVHF
;
A
#
# COMPACT_ATOMS: atom_id res chain seq x y z
N MET A 1 -19.30 5.31 -3.63
CA MET A 1 -18.14 4.96 -2.77
C MET A 1 -16.91 4.96 -3.65
N THR A 2 -15.93 5.83 -3.38
CA THR A 2 -14.68 5.89 -4.13
C THR A 2 -13.75 4.82 -3.57
N PHE A 3 -13.46 3.79 -4.36
CA PHE A 3 -12.56 2.73 -3.96
C PHE A 3 -11.11 3.19 -4.12
N VAL A 4 -10.33 3.12 -3.05
CA VAL A 4 -8.92 3.53 -3.04
C VAL A 4 -8.07 2.29 -2.82
N ALA A 5 -7.01 2.13 -3.63
CA ALA A 5 -6.03 1.07 -3.42
C ALA A 5 -5.46 1.13 -1.99
N PRO A 6 -5.28 0.01 -1.26
CA PRO A 6 -4.63 0.04 0.02
C PRO A 6 -3.16 0.38 -0.19
N PRO A 7 -2.54 0.95 0.84
CA PRO A 7 -1.10 1.11 0.95
C PRO A 7 -0.23 -0.02 0.36
N GLY A 8 0.68 0.32 -0.57
CA GLY A 8 1.66 -0.63 -1.13
C GLY A 8 1.22 -1.36 -2.40
N TYR A 9 -0.02 -1.16 -2.83
CA TYR A 9 -0.56 -1.75 -4.05
C TYR A 9 -0.64 -0.69 -5.15
N GLN A 10 0.32 -0.75 -6.08
CA GLN A 10 0.25 0.04 -7.31
C GLN A 10 -0.71 -0.64 -8.29
N PRO A 11 -1.67 0.10 -8.87
CA PRO A 11 -2.44 -0.41 -9.97
C PRO A 11 -1.50 -0.83 -11.10
N VAL A 12 -1.69 -2.03 -11.61
CA VAL A 12 -0.97 -2.54 -12.77
C VAL A 12 -1.83 -2.20 -13.98
N TYR A 13 -1.29 -1.41 -14.90
CA TYR A 13 -2.00 -1.00 -16.11
C TYR A 13 -1.49 -1.76 -17.32
N ASN A 14 -2.42 -2.23 -18.14
CA ASN A 14 -2.18 -2.93 -19.40
C ASN A 14 -1.07 -4.01 -19.30
N PRO A 15 -1.12 -4.94 -18.32
CA PRO A 15 -0.13 -6.00 -18.24
C PRO A 15 -0.19 -6.90 -19.49
N ARG A 16 0.98 -7.40 -19.91
CA ARG A 16 1.02 -8.48 -20.92
C ARG A 16 0.51 -9.77 -20.30
N ILE A 17 -0.27 -10.55 -21.06
CA ILE A 17 -0.78 -11.87 -20.67
C ILE A 17 0.08 -12.95 -21.36
N PRO A 18 0.61 -13.96 -20.63
CA PRO A 18 0.38 -14.25 -19.21
C PRO A 18 1.03 -13.22 -18.27
N TYR A 19 0.31 -12.87 -17.22
CA TYR A 19 0.77 -11.96 -16.17
C TYR A 19 0.98 -12.75 -14.87
N LEU A 20 2.12 -12.53 -14.22
CA LEU A 20 2.38 -12.93 -12.83
C LEU A 20 2.96 -11.71 -12.11
N GLY A 21 2.30 -11.30 -11.03
CA GLY A 21 2.70 -10.12 -10.28
C GLY A 21 2.57 -10.31 -8.76
N PRO A 22 3.41 -9.60 -7.98
CA PRO A 22 3.35 -9.68 -6.54
C PRO A 22 2.14 -8.94 -5.96
N ILE A 23 1.64 -9.47 -4.85
CA ILE A 23 0.69 -8.84 -3.93
C ILE A 23 1.51 -8.39 -2.72
N HIS A 24 2.03 -7.17 -2.78
CA HIS A 24 2.96 -6.65 -1.77
C HIS A 24 2.31 -6.54 -0.38
N GLY A 25 2.90 -7.19 0.62
CA GLY A 25 2.36 -7.24 1.98
C GLY A 25 1.25 -8.28 2.18
N GLY A 26 0.87 -9.01 1.13
CA GLY A 26 -0.10 -10.11 1.20
C GLY A 26 -1.56 -9.68 1.36
N LEU A 27 -2.47 -10.61 1.11
CA LEU A 27 -3.90 -10.42 1.31
C LEU A 27 -4.31 -10.60 2.77
N ARG A 28 -5.33 -9.85 3.18
CA ARG A 28 -6.04 -10.00 4.45
C ARG A 28 -7.52 -9.73 4.26
N GLU A 29 -8.31 -10.12 5.25
CA GLU A 29 -9.74 -9.83 5.30
C GLU A 29 -10.03 -8.32 5.13
N GLY A 30 -11.12 -8.00 4.43
CA GLY A 30 -11.52 -6.63 4.09
C GLY A 30 -10.80 -6.05 2.88
N MET A 31 -9.81 -6.75 2.32
CA MET A 31 -9.22 -6.38 1.04
C MET A 31 -10.08 -6.86 -0.14
N SER A 32 -9.79 -6.33 -1.31
CA SER A 32 -10.42 -6.68 -2.57
C SER A 32 -9.39 -6.59 -3.69
N ILE A 33 -9.55 -7.38 -4.74
CA ILE A 33 -8.79 -7.23 -5.97
C ILE A 33 -9.78 -6.83 -7.05
N TYR A 34 -9.54 -5.71 -7.70
CA TYR A 34 -10.36 -5.19 -8.78
C TYR A 34 -9.63 -5.32 -10.10
N ILE A 35 -10.29 -5.93 -11.07
CA ILE A 35 -9.73 -6.23 -12.38
C ILE A 35 -10.69 -5.65 -13.42
N GLN A 36 -10.15 -4.82 -14.31
CA GLN A 36 -10.87 -4.34 -15.49
C GLN A 36 -10.20 -4.91 -16.74
N GLY A 37 -11.01 -5.33 -17.71
CA GLY A 37 -10.50 -5.92 -18.93
C GLY A 37 -11.58 -6.12 -19.98
N SER A 38 -11.25 -6.87 -21.02
CA SER A 38 -12.18 -7.29 -22.05
C SER A 38 -11.97 -8.75 -22.44
N ILE A 39 -13.07 -9.37 -22.85
CA ILE A 39 -13.13 -10.75 -23.30
C ILE A 39 -13.02 -10.75 -24.83
N PRO A 40 -12.06 -11.47 -25.43
CA PRO A 40 -11.99 -11.66 -26.89
C PRO A 40 -13.27 -12.33 -27.44
N LYS A 41 -13.58 -12.13 -28.73
CA LYS A 41 -14.77 -12.76 -29.35
C LYS A 41 -14.64 -14.27 -29.49
N ASP A 42 -13.42 -14.75 -29.64
CA ASP A 42 -12.99 -16.12 -29.86
C ASP A 42 -12.49 -16.80 -28.58
N ILE A 43 -12.94 -16.32 -27.42
CA ILE A 43 -12.53 -16.86 -26.12
C ILE A 43 -12.84 -18.37 -26.00
N SER A 44 -11.85 -19.13 -25.53
CA SER A 44 -12.05 -20.47 -24.99
C SER A 44 -12.08 -20.44 -23.46
N ARG A 45 -11.07 -19.84 -22.82
CA ARG A 45 -11.01 -19.70 -21.34
C ARG A 45 -9.95 -18.72 -20.90
N PHE A 46 -10.12 -18.16 -19.72
CA PHE A 46 -9.06 -17.48 -18.98
C PHE A 46 -9.14 -17.85 -17.51
N HIS A 47 -8.10 -17.55 -16.74
CA HIS A 47 -8.15 -17.74 -15.31
C HIS A 47 -7.38 -16.66 -14.54
N VAL A 48 -7.83 -16.43 -13.31
CA VAL A 48 -7.14 -15.64 -12.30
C VAL A 48 -6.77 -16.57 -11.15
N ASN A 49 -5.49 -16.65 -10.82
CA ASN A 49 -5.00 -17.41 -9.68
C ASN A 49 -4.50 -16.47 -8.58
N LEU A 50 -4.91 -16.74 -7.34
CA LEU A 50 -4.29 -16.17 -6.14
C LEU A 50 -3.30 -17.18 -5.57
N ARG A 51 -2.02 -16.83 -5.62
CA ARG A 51 -0.88 -17.73 -5.40
C ARG A 51 -0.30 -17.53 -3.99
N CYS A 52 0.04 -18.61 -3.29
CA CYS A 52 0.65 -18.56 -1.96
C CYS A 52 2.16 -18.26 -1.96
N ASN A 53 2.79 -18.20 -3.13
CA ASN A 53 4.17 -17.74 -3.25
C ASN A 53 4.38 -16.93 -4.53
N GLU A 54 5.50 -16.23 -4.61
CA GLU A 54 5.85 -15.37 -5.76
C GLU A 54 6.40 -16.16 -6.96
N SER A 55 6.50 -17.49 -6.87
CA SER A 55 7.06 -18.36 -7.90
C SER A 55 5.99 -19.14 -8.66
N ALA A 56 6.31 -19.67 -9.84
CA ALA A 56 5.40 -20.49 -10.65
C ALA A 56 5.14 -21.91 -10.09
N SER A 57 5.84 -22.35 -9.04
CA SER A 57 5.68 -23.68 -8.42
C SER A 57 4.87 -23.72 -7.12
N GLY A 58 4.20 -22.63 -6.75
CA GLY A 58 3.41 -22.53 -5.52
C GLY A 58 1.98 -23.02 -5.58
N ASP A 59 1.43 -23.22 -4.38
CA ASP A 59 0.02 -23.47 -4.15
C ASP A 59 -0.86 -22.31 -4.63
N ILE A 60 -2.09 -22.64 -5.00
CA ILE A 60 -3.11 -21.70 -5.48
C ILE A 60 -4.26 -21.71 -4.46
N ALA A 61 -4.41 -20.61 -3.72
CA ALA A 61 -5.49 -20.42 -2.76
C ALA A 61 -6.85 -20.32 -3.46
N LEU A 62 -6.89 -19.61 -4.59
CA LEU A 62 -8.08 -19.45 -5.42
C LEU A 62 -7.70 -19.56 -6.90
N HIS A 63 -8.28 -20.51 -7.59
CA HIS A 63 -8.32 -20.59 -9.05
C HIS A 63 -9.72 -20.17 -9.50
N PHE A 64 -9.85 -19.05 -10.19
CA PHE A 64 -11.10 -18.56 -10.77
C PHE A 64 -11.02 -18.67 -12.28
N ASN A 65 -11.77 -19.59 -12.89
CA ASN A 65 -11.58 -19.98 -14.29
C ASN A 65 -12.90 -20.07 -15.06
N PRO A 66 -13.31 -18.98 -15.73
CA PRO A 66 -14.36 -19.00 -16.74
C PRO A 66 -13.97 -19.84 -17.97
N ARG A 67 -14.85 -20.74 -18.40
CA ARG A 67 -14.68 -21.63 -19.55
C ARG A 67 -15.87 -21.47 -20.51
N PHE A 68 -15.56 -21.15 -21.77
CA PHE A 68 -16.48 -21.02 -22.90
C PHE A 68 -16.31 -22.25 -23.81
N ASP A 69 -16.87 -23.38 -23.38
CA ASP A 69 -16.70 -24.68 -24.05
C ASP A 69 -18.03 -25.28 -24.53
N GLY A 70 -19.08 -24.46 -24.63
CA GLY A 70 -20.44 -24.88 -25.02
C GLY A 70 -21.26 -25.44 -23.85
N LEU A 71 -20.60 -25.82 -22.76
CA LEU A 71 -21.19 -26.05 -21.44
C LEU A 71 -20.62 -25.04 -20.46
N ASP A 72 -20.80 -23.78 -20.85
CA ASP A 72 -20.21 -22.61 -20.22
C ASP A 72 -20.41 -22.61 -18.72
N LYS A 73 -19.31 -22.40 -18.01
CA LYS A 73 -19.26 -22.47 -16.56
C LYS A 73 -18.06 -21.69 -16.04
N VAL A 74 -18.15 -21.30 -14.78
CA VAL A 74 -16.99 -20.87 -14.02
C VAL A 74 -16.60 -22.00 -13.07
N VAL A 75 -15.32 -22.35 -13.10
CA VAL A 75 -14.72 -23.29 -12.16
C VAL A 75 -13.96 -22.53 -11.08
N PHE A 76 -14.20 -22.90 -9.83
CA PHE A 76 -13.42 -22.50 -8.68
C PHE A 76 -12.71 -23.70 -8.07
N ASN A 77 -11.45 -23.53 -7.68
CA ASN A 77 -10.70 -24.59 -6.99
C ASN A 77 -9.50 -24.03 -6.21
N SER A 78 -8.82 -24.90 -5.48
CA SER A 78 -7.49 -24.66 -4.91
C SER A 78 -6.52 -25.72 -5.42
N TYR A 79 -5.23 -25.38 -5.48
CA TYR A 79 -4.14 -26.30 -5.80
C TYR A 79 -3.21 -26.35 -4.60
N ARG A 80 -3.02 -27.54 -4.03
CA ARG A 80 -2.22 -27.75 -2.82
C ARG A 80 -1.29 -28.94 -3.01
N ASN A 81 -0.02 -28.78 -2.65
CA ASN A 81 0.96 -29.86 -2.61
C ASN A 81 1.03 -30.66 -3.92
N GLY A 82 0.99 -29.97 -5.05
CA GLY A 82 1.12 -30.60 -6.37
C GLY A 82 -0.19 -31.15 -6.97
N SER A 83 -1.34 -30.97 -6.31
CA SER A 83 -2.62 -31.52 -6.75
C SER A 83 -3.78 -30.52 -6.68
N TRP A 84 -4.73 -30.64 -7.61
CA TRP A 84 -6.00 -29.92 -7.57
C TRP A 84 -6.93 -30.55 -6.53
N GLU A 85 -7.62 -29.71 -5.78
CA GLU A 85 -8.67 -30.15 -4.86
C GLU A 85 -10.02 -30.35 -5.60
N SER A 86 -11.13 -30.46 -4.86
CA SER A 86 -12.47 -30.63 -5.44
C SER A 86 -12.96 -29.36 -6.15
N GLU A 87 -13.33 -29.47 -7.42
CA GLU A 87 -13.89 -28.36 -8.21
C GLU A 87 -15.27 -27.92 -7.69
N GLU A 88 -15.47 -26.61 -7.57
CA GLU A 88 -16.79 -25.98 -7.47
C GLU A 88 -17.18 -25.42 -8.84
N LYS A 89 -18.32 -25.85 -9.39
CA LYS A 89 -18.76 -25.50 -10.74
C LYS A 89 -20.03 -24.66 -10.69
N VAL A 90 -19.95 -23.42 -11.16
CA VAL A 90 -21.10 -22.54 -11.30
C VAL A 90 -21.52 -22.52 -12.78
N ARG A 91 -22.69 -23.09 -13.10
CA ARG A 91 -23.24 -23.19 -14.47
C ARG A 91 -23.94 -21.90 -14.94
N SER A 92 -23.42 -20.76 -14.52
CA SER A 92 -23.84 -19.44 -14.96
C SER A 92 -22.61 -18.70 -15.42
N MET A 93 -22.70 -18.02 -16.56
CA MET A 93 -21.58 -17.28 -17.15
C MET A 93 -21.79 -15.78 -16.94
N PRO A 94 -20.95 -15.11 -16.12
CA PRO A 94 -21.10 -13.68 -15.86
C PRO A 94 -20.34 -12.80 -16.88
N PHE A 95 -19.62 -13.42 -17.82
CA PHE A 95 -18.81 -12.78 -18.85
C PHE A 95 -19.46 -12.95 -20.23
N THR A 96 -19.27 -11.98 -21.12
CA THR A 96 -19.80 -12.04 -22.49
C THR A 96 -18.65 -11.88 -23.47
N ALA A 97 -18.57 -12.76 -24.47
CA ALA A 97 -17.56 -12.68 -25.53
C ALA A 97 -17.62 -11.33 -26.26
N GLY A 98 -16.45 -10.73 -26.50
CA GLY A 98 -16.32 -9.43 -27.14
C GLY A 98 -16.69 -8.22 -26.27
N GLN A 99 -17.01 -8.40 -24.98
CA GLN A 99 -17.42 -7.31 -24.08
C GLN A 99 -16.35 -6.98 -23.04
N ALA A 100 -16.38 -5.74 -22.55
CA ALA A 100 -15.63 -5.34 -21.38
C ALA A 100 -16.22 -5.97 -20.10
N PHE A 101 -15.39 -6.13 -19.07
CA PHE A 101 -15.82 -6.60 -17.77
C PHE A 101 -15.11 -5.87 -16.64
N GLU A 102 -15.78 -5.88 -15.49
CA GLU A 102 -15.19 -5.54 -14.21
C GLU A 102 -15.38 -6.72 -13.25
N THR A 103 -14.32 -7.11 -12.55
CA THR A 103 -14.37 -8.16 -11.52
C THR A 103 -13.82 -7.63 -10.21
N VAL A 104 -14.52 -7.90 -9.12
CA VAL A 104 -14.05 -7.69 -7.75
C VAL A 104 -13.92 -9.05 -7.07
N ILE A 105 -12.74 -9.36 -6.54
CA ILE A 105 -12.52 -10.50 -5.64
C ILE A 105 -12.33 -9.95 -4.24
N GLY A 106 -13.40 -9.90 -3.45
CA GLY A 106 -13.37 -9.50 -2.05
C GLY A 106 -12.81 -10.60 -1.15
N VAL A 107 -12.09 -10.22 -0.11
CA VAL A 107 -11.58 -11.14 0.91
C VAL A 107 -12.47 -11.01 2.15
N GLY A 108 -13.41 -11.92 2.30
CA GLY A 108 -14.27 -12.02 3.49
C GLY A 108 -13.69 -12.97 4.54
N ALA A 109 -14.31 -13.00 5.72
CA ALA A 109 -13.92 -13.88 6.83
C ALA A 109 -13.94 -15.37 6.45
N GLN A 110 -14.91 -15.78 5.64
CA GLN A 110 -15.19 -17.19 5.33
C GLN A 110 -14.69 -17.63 3.94
N GLY A 111 -14.36 -16.67 3.06
CA GLY A 111 -13.98 -16.99 1.68
C GLY A 111 -13.69 -15.77 0.82
N TYR A 112 -13.45 -16.04 -0.46
CA TYR A 112 -13.34 -15.04 -1.51
C TYR A 112 -14.71 -14.76 -2.12
N GLU A 113 -15.16 -13.52 -2.03
CA GLU A 113 -16.43 -13.03 -2.56
C GLU A 113 -16.23 -12.43 -3.95
N VAL A 114 -16.67 -13.15 -4.99
CA VAL A 114 -16.48 -12.73 -6.38
C VAL A 114 -17.73 -12.01 -6.89
N ARG A 115 -17.52 -10.81 -7.41
CA ARG A 115 -18.53 -10.01 -8.13
C ARG A 115 -18.05 -9.72 -9.54
N VAL A 116 -18.96 -9.73 -10.49
CA VAL A 116 -18.69 -9.40 -11.89
C VAL A 116 -19.72 -8.37 -12.37
N ASN A 117 -19.26 -7.27 -12.96
CA ASN A 117 -20.09 -6.18 -13.47
C ASN A 117 -21.09 -5.65 -12.42
N GLY A 118 -20.62 -5.49 -11.18
CA GLY A 118 -21.41 -4.99 -10.05
C GLY A 118 -22.40 -5.99 -9.45
N LYS A 119 -22.48 -7.23 -9.95
CA LYS A 119 -23.37 -8.27 -9.43
C LYS A 119 -22.59 -9.32 -8.67
N ASP A 120 -23.12 -9.74 -7.52
CA ASP A 120 -22.59 -10.88 -6.78
C ASP A 120 -22.67 -12.15 -7.64
N PHE A 121 -21.59 -12.93 -7.67
CA PHE A 121 -21.48 -14.10 -8.53
C PHE A 121 -21.27 -15.39 -7.74
N HIS A 122 -20.22 -15.46 -6.91
CA HIS A 122 -19.93 -16.66 -6.12
C HIS A 122 -19.10 -16.33 -4.88
N THR A 123 -19.26 -17.12 -3.82
CA THR A 123 -18.35 -17.08 -2.66
C THR A 123 -17.62 -18.41 -2.56
N PHE A 124 -16.30 -18.39 -2.78
CA PHE A 124 -15.45 -19.57 -2.65
C PHE A 124 -14.83 -19.63 -1.25
N LYS A 125 -15.13 -20.68 -0.48
CA LYS A 125 -14.62 -20.80 0.89
C LYS A 125 -13.10 -20.90 0.92
N HIS A 126 -12.47 -20.27 1.91
CA HIS A 126 -11.02 -20.37 2.09
C HIS A 126 -10.61 -21.82 2.33
N ARG A 127 -9.75 -22.37 1.46
CA ARG A 127 -9.15 -23.71 1.66
C ARG A 127 -7.70 -23.62 2.11
N LEU A 128 -7.02 -22.52 1.77
CA LEU A 128 -5.67 -22.17 2.20
C LEU A 128 -5.69 -20.87 3.02
N PRO A 129 -4.70 -20.64 3.90
CA PRO A 129 -4.62 -19.42 4.69
C PRO A 129 -4.46 -18.19 3.79
N VAL A 130 -5.36 -17.22 3.91
CA VAL A 130 -5.32 -16.01 3.07
C VAL A 130 -4.04 -15.21 3.27
N GLN A 131 -3.45 -15.28 4.47
CA GLN A 131 -2.21 -14.61 4.85
C GLN A 131 -1.00 -15.18 4.12
N GLU A 132 -1.11 -16.30 3.42
CA GLU A 132 -0.05 -16.85 2.58
C GLU A 132 -0.11 -16.33 1.15
N VAL A 133 -1.22 -15.73 0.71
CA VAL A 133 -1.35 -15.23 -0.66
C VAL A 133 -0.38 -14.07 -0.91
N ARG A 134 0.51 -14.23 -1.90
CA ARG A 134 1.57 -13.28 -2.26
C ARG A 134 1.62 -12.95 -3.75
N GLY A 135 0.87 -13.63 -4.60
CA GLY A 135 0.88 -13.37 -6.04
C GLY A 135 -0.49 -13.42 -6.67
N ILE A 136 -0.65 -12.66 -7.75
CA ILE A 136 -1.76 -12.76 -8.69
C ILE A 136 -1.21 -13.20 -10.05
N GLN A 137 -1.85 -14.20 -10.65
CA GLN A 137 -1.53 -14.66 -11.98
C GLN A 137 -2.79 -14.60 -12.85
N VAL A 138 -2.65 -14.11 -14.08
CA VAL A 138 -3.74 -14.03 -15.07
C VAL A 138 -3.25 -14.62 -16.39
N GLU A 139 -3.94 -15.63 -16.90
CA GLU A 139 -3.59 -16.29 -18.16
C GLU A 139 -4.82 -16.72 -18.96
N GLY A 140 -4.59 -17.11 -20.22
CA GLY A 140 -5.63 -17.49 -21.17
C GLY A 140 -6.14 -16.29 -21.98
N ASP A 141 -7.32 -16.45 -22.58
CA ASP A 141 -7.87 -15.52 -23.57
C ASP A 141 -8.52 -14.32 -22.87
N VAL A 142 -7.72 -13.35 -22.45
CA VAL A 142 -8.22 -12.15 -21.79
C VAL A 142 -7.31 -10.95 -22.07
N SER A 143 -7.91 -9.78 -22.26
CA SER A 143 -7.18 -8.51 -22.24
C SER A 143 -7.42 -7.84 -20.90
N VAL A 144 -6.36 -7.50 -20.18
CA VAL A 144 -6.45 -6.82 -18.88
C VAL A 144 -6.02 -5.38 -19.05
N GLN A 145 -6.90 -4.46 -18.67
CA GLN A 145 -6.63 -3.03 -18.66
C GLN A 145 -6.04 -2.59 -17.32
N SER A 146 -6.58 -3.09 -16.21
CA SER A 146 -6.07 -2.75 -14.89
C SER A 146 -6.23 -3.90 -13.88
N ILE A 147 -5.27 -4.03 -12.97
CA ILE A 147 -5.37 -4.83 -11.76
C ILE A 147 -5.05 -3.90 -10.59
N THR A 148 -6.02 -3.70 -9.69
CA THR A 148 -5.90 -2.84 -8.53
C THR A 148 -6.30 -3.63 -7.31
N VAL A 149 -5.38 -3.84 -6.38
CA VAL A 149 -5.79 -4.28 -5.04
C VAL A 149 -6.37 -3.06 -4.35
N ILE A 150 -7.53 -3.24 -3.72
CA ILE A 150 -8.36 -2.26 -3.00
C ILE A 150 -8.46 -2.73 -1.55
N GLY A 151 -8.32 -1.85 -0.58
CA GLY A 151 -8.46 -2.22 0.82
C GLY A 151 -9.53 -1.37 1.43
N VAL A 152 -10.57 -1.99 1.96
CA VAL A 152 -11.51 -1.26 2.80
C VAL A 152 -10.76 -0.94 4.09
N SER A 153 -10.77 0.34 4.45
CA SER A 153 -10.53 0.82 5.80
C SER A 153 -11.40 0.01 6.77
N LEU A 154 -10.83 -0.97 7.48
CA LEU A 154 -11.50 -1.57 8.63
C LEU A 154 -11.05 -0.87 9.92
N PRO A 155 -11.98 -0.69 10.88
CA PRO A 155 -11.76 -0.03 12.17
C PRO A 155 -11.00 -0.96 13.11
N THR A 156 -9.77 -1.30 12.76
CA THR A 156 -8.81 -1.91 13.68
C THR A 156 -7.44 -1.39 13.31
N THR A 157 -6.95 -0.56 14.21
CA THR A 157 -5.61 0.03 14.32
C THR A 157 -4.47 -0.95 14.02
N HIS A 158 -4.19 -1.23 12.75
CA HIS A 158 -2.89 -1.76 12.33
C HIS A 158 -1.98 -0.58 11.99
N PHE A 159 -1.48 0.07 13.03
CA PHE A 159 -0.34 0.97 12.90
C PHE A 159 0.86 0.16 12.38
N CYS A 160 1.70 0.74 11.53
CA CYS A 160 3.05 0.20 11.38
C CYS A 160 3.72 0.28 12.75
N ALA A 161 4.17 -0.86 13.27
CA ALA A 161 4.88 -0.90 14.55
C ALA A 161 6.10 0.04 14.49
N VAL A 162 6.26 0.89 15.50
CA VAL A 162 7.41 1.79 15.65
C VAL A 162 8.29 1.23 16.77
N PRO A 163 9.60 1.00 16.55
CA PRO A 163 10.39 1.41 15.39
C PRO A 163 10.02 0.64 14.11
N PHE A 164 9.88 1.37 13.01
CA PHE A 164 9.61 0.84 11.68
C PHE A 164 10.89 0.92 10.85
N SER A 165 11.31 -0.19 10.24
CA SER A 165 12.47 -0.22 9.34
C SER A 165 12.14 -1.06 8.10
N THR A 166 12.58 -0.60 6.93
CA THR A 166 12.39 -1.35 5.68
C THR A 166 13.47 -1.05 4.65
N MET A 167 13.79 -2.03 3.81
CA MET A 167 14.73 -1.88 2.70
C MET A 167 14.09 -1.12 1.54
N ILE A 168 14.88 -0.22 0.95
CA ILE A 168 14.52 0.52 -0.24
C ILE A 168 14.90 -0.32 -1.46
N HIS A 169 13.97 -1.17 -1.91
CA HIS A 169 14.16 -1.99 -3.09
C HIS A 169 14.49 -1.13 -4.33
N GLY A 170 15.52 -1.52 -5.09
CA GLY A 170 16.06 -0.73 -6.20
C GLY A 170 16.87 0.51 -5.77
N GLY A 171 17.13 0.68 -4.48
CA GLY A 171 17.91 1.80 -3.93
C GLY A 171 17.22 3.16 -4.10
N MET A 172 17.94 4.20 -3.69
CA MET A 172 17.53 5.59 -3.88
C MET A 172 17.97 6.10 -5.25
N HIS A 173 17.08 6.81 -5.94
CA HIS A 173 17.37 7.43 -7.23
C HIS A 173 16.56 8.74 -7.39
N PRO A 174 16.96 9.63 -8.32
CA PRO A 174 16.23 10.87 -8.56
C PRO A 174 14.76 10.60 -8.89
N LYS A 175 13.88 11.47 -8.38
CA LYS A 175 12.41 11.40 -8.43
C LYS A 175 11.76 10.33 -7.55
N LYS A 176 12.50 9.39 -6.93
CA LYS A 176 11.93 8.47 -5.95
C LYS A 176 11.30 9.26 -4.81
N THR A 177 10.05 8.91 -4.47
CA THR A 177 9.22 9.71 -3.56
C THR A 177 8.65 8.81 -2.48
N PHE A 178 8.91 9.18 -1.24
CA PHE A 178 8.40 8.50 -0.06
C PHE A 178 7.18 9.24 0.45
N ILE A 179 6.08 8.54 0.69
CA ILE A 179 4.86 9.09 1.27
C ILE A 179 4.67 8.43 2.62
N ILE A 180 4.52 9.23 3.68
CA ILE A 180 4.33 8.78 5.05
C ILE A 180 3.06 9.45 5.58
N ARG A 181 2.08 8.66 5.99
CA ARG A 181 0.93 9.17 6.77
C ARG A 181 1.06 8.69 8.19
N GLY A 182 0.93 9.63 9.09
CA GLY A 182 0.99 9.39 10.51
C GLY A 182 0.34 10.51 11.30
N ARG A 183 0.28 10.31 12.60
CA ARG A 183 -0.04 11.35 13.57
C ARG A 183 0.98 11.34 14.69
N VAL A 184 1.14 12.49 15.32
CA VAL A 184 1.90 12.65 16.54
C VAL A 184 0.94 12.39 17.72
N PRO A 185 1.17 11.37 18.56
CA PRO A 185 0.33 11.11 19.74
C PRO A 185 0.35 12.27 20.73
N SER A 186 -0.67 12.31 21.61
CA SER A 186 -0.61 13.16 22.80
C SER A 186 0.53 12.72 23.72
N GLY A 187 1.24 13.69 24.32
CA GLY A 187 2.42 13.51 25.16
C GLY A 187 3.76 13.32 24.43
N ALA A 188 3.77 13.32 23.10
CA ALA A 188 4.96 13.05 22.29
C ALA A 188 6.12 14.02 22.61
N ASP A 189 7.32 13.49 22.84
CA ASP A 189 8.56 14.26 22.95
C ASP A 189 9.18 14.50 21.58
N ARG A 190 9.49 13.41 20.85
CA ARG A 190 10.16 13.48 19.56
C ARG A 190 9.93 12.25 18.70
N MET A 191 9.99 12.44 17.38
CA MET A 191 10.03 11.36 16.40
C MET A 191 11.22 11.54 15.44
N ALA A 192 11.56 10.50 14.70
CA ALA A 192 12.60 10.54 13.68
C ALA A 192 12.18 9.79 12.41
N VAL A 193 12.51 10.34 11.25
CA VAL A 193 12.46 9.67 9.95
C VAL A 193 13.87 9.72 9.35
N ASN A 194 14.47 8.56 9.12
CA ASN A 194 15.85 8.41 8.70
C ASN A 194 15.94 7.73 7.33
N PHE A 195 16.79 8.29 6.46
CA PHE A 195 17.28 7.60 5.27
C PHE A 195 18.72 7.14 5.53
N VAL A 196 18.93 5.83 5.52
CA VAL A 196 20.15 5.19 6.02
C VAL A 196 20.84 4.41 4.91
N ALA A 197 22.18 4.51 4.88
CA ALA A 197 23.05 3.61 4.15
C ALA A 197 23.43 2.45 5.08
N SER A 198 22.65 1.38 5.06
CA SER A 198 22.75 0.30 6.07
C SER A 198 24.11 -0.39 6.14
N GLY A 199 24.86 -0.42 5.03
CA GLY A 199 26.21 -1.02 4.99
C GLY A 199 27.25 -0.24 5.78
N SER A 200 27.14 1.10 5.87
CA SER A 200 28.04 1.96 6.63
C SER A 200 27.45 2.44 7.97
N GLY A 201 26.13 2.32 8.14
CA GLY A 201 25.40 2.91 9.26
C GLY A 201 25.28 4.44 9.19
N ASN A 202 25.64 5.06 8.05
CA ASN A 202 25.49 6.49 7.83
C ASN A 202 24.02 6.86 7.64
N THR A 203 23.60 7.98 8.21
CA THR A 203 22.27 8.55 8.02
C THR A 203 22.37 9.75 7.09
N ALA A 204 21.88 9.60 5.86
CA ALA A 204 21.92 10.65 4.84
C ALA A 204 20.98 11.81 5.18
N LEU A 205 19.76 11.50 5.65
CA LEU A 205 18.81 12.48 6.17
C LEU A 205 18.23 11.94 7.47
N HIS A 206 18.42 12.68 8.55
CA HIS A 206 17.73 12.53 9.83
C HIS A 206 16.74 13.69 9.98
N LEU A 207 15.46 13.41 9.82
CA LEU A 207 14.38 14.36 10.09
C LEU A 207 13.84 14.11 11.49
N ASN A 208 14.04 15.06 12.40
CA ASN A 208 13.71 14.94 13.82
C ASN A 208 12.80 16.07 14.30
N PRO A 209 11.48 15.93 14.14
CA PRO A 209 10.50 16.74 14.87
C PRO A 209 10.66 16.52 16.38
N ARG A 210 10.99 17.59 17.11
CA ARG A 210 11.04 17.66 18.57
C ARG A 210 9.79 18.40 19.03
N VAL A 211 8.73 17.64 19.23
CA VAL A 211 7.35 18.12 19.40
C VAL A 211 7.25 19.07 20.60
N LYS A 212 7.79 18.69 21.76
CA LYS A 212 7.79 19.55 22.96
C LYS A 212 8.58 20.84 22.81
N ALA A 213 9.65 20.82 22.03
CA ALA A 213 10.48 21.99 21.78
C ALA A 213 9.95 22.88 20.64
N GLY A 214 8.89 22.43 19.95
CA GLY A 214 8.28 23.17 18.83
C GLY A 214 9.18 23.26 17.59
N GLU A 215 10.22 22.45 17.48
CA GLU A 215 11.21 22.55 16.41
C GLU A 215 11.33 21.28 15.56
N VAL A 216 11.85 21.44 14.34
CA VAL A 216 12.14 20.32 13.44
C VAL A 216 13.59 20.39 13.01
N VAL A 217 14.39 19.48 13.56
CA VAL A 217 15.81 19.40 13.29
C VAL A 217 16.08 18.48 12.12
N ARG A 218 16.93 18.90 11.18
CA ARG A 218 17.43 18.05 10.10
C ARG A 218 18.93 17.97 10.15
N ASN A 219 19.48 16.79 9.94
CA ASN A 219 20.93 16.59 9.92
C ASN A 219 21.33 15.32 9.12
N SER A 220 22.62 15.10 8.99
CA SER A 220 23.22 13.83 8.53
C SER A 220 24.18 13.32 9.59
N ARG A 221 24.29 11.99 9.71
CA ARG A 221 25.28 11.33 10.55
C ARG A 221 26.22 10.53 9.65
N ILE A 222 27.48 10.95 9.56
CA ILE A 222 28.46 10.36 8.63
C ILE A 222 29.71 10.01 9.43
N GLY A 223 30.19 8.77 9.29
CA GLY A 223 31.37 8.30 10.01
C GLY A 223 31.20 8.22 11.53
N GLY A 224 29.94 8.19 12.01
CA GLY A 224 29.62 8.18 13.44
C GLY A 224 29.28 9.55 14.04
N ASP A 225 29.57 10.64 13.33
CA ASP A 225 29.40 11.99 13.84
C ASP A 225 28.21 12.72 13.20
N TRP A 226 27.51 13.50 14.02
CA TRP A 226 26.45 14.39 13.55
C TRP A 226 27.05 15.64 12.92
N GLY A 227 26.57 16.01 11.74
CA GLY A 227 26.96 17.24 11.07
C GLY A 227 26.30 18.51 11.65
N LYS A 228 26.32 19.59 10.88
CA LYS A 228 25.62 20.83 11.23
C LYS A 228 24.11 20.67 11.12
N GLU A 229 23.38 20.97 12.18
CA GLU A 229 21.92 20.94 12.18
C GLU A 229 21.31 22.07 11.32
N GLU A 230 20.16 21.76 10.70
CA GLU A 230 19.28 22.74 10.06
C GLU A 230 17.95 22.77 10.81
N ARG A 231 17.53 23.97 11.24
CA ARG A 231 16.38 24.16 12.15
C ARG A 231 15.34 25.14 11.62
N GLN A 232 15.71 26.07 10.75
CA GLN A 232 14.77 27.07 10.23
C GLN A 232 13.63 26.39 9.45
N LEU A 233 12.40 26.77 9.76
CA LEU A 233 11.15 26.47 9.05
C LEU A 233 10.19 27.65 9.21
N SER A 234 9.32 27.86 8.23
CA SER A 234 8.21 28.83 8.32
C SER A 234 7.07 28.32 9.20
N THR A 235 6.82 27.01 9.20
CA THR A 235 5.74 26.37 9.96
C THR A 235 6.18 25.00 10.46
N ASN A 236 5.74 24.59 11.66
CA ASN A 236 5.94 23.24 12.18
C ASN A 236 4.67 22.38 12.03
N PRO A 237 4.69 21.34 11.18
CA PRO A 237 3.51 20.53 10.92
C PRO A 237 3.34 19.31 11.85
N PHE A 238 4.22 19.16 12.85
CA PHE A 238 4.24 18.01 13.77
C PHE A 238 3.79 18.45 15.16
N ARG A 239 2.47 18.53 15.35
CA ARG A 239 1.85 18.98 16.60
C ARG A 239 1.26 17.81 17.37
N GLU A 240 1.39 17.87 18.70
CA GLU A 240 0.84 16.89 19.61
C GLU A 240 -0.66 16.63 19.35
N GLY A 241 -1.06 15.36 19.29
CA GLY A 241 -2.45 14.95 19.07
C GLY A 241 -2.95 15.10 17.62
N GLN A 242 -2.14 15.64 16.70
CA GLN A 242 -2.54 15.96 15.34
C GLN A 242 -1.91 15.03 14.30
N PHE A 243 -2.61 14.88 13.16
CA PHE A 243 -1.99 14.35 11.94
C PHE A 243 -0.94 15.34 11.42
N PHE A 244 -0.07 14.89 10.51
CA PHE A 244 0.84 15.81 9.84
C PHE A 244 0.04 16.88 9.08
N ASP A 245 0.14 18.15 9.49
CA ASP A 245 -0.60 19.25 8.87
C ASP A 245 0.11 20.59 8.98
N VAL A 246 0.14 21.34 7.87
CA VAL A 246 0.75 22.68 7.78
C VAL A 246 -0.22 23.79 8.13
N ARG A 247 -1.51 23.51 8.29
CA ARG A 247 -2.50 24.51 8.68
C ARG A 247 -2.35 24.84 10.16
N GLU A 248 -2.33 26.14 10.49
CA GLU A 248 -2.54 26.56 11.87
C GLU A 248 -3.91 26.08 12.31
N SER A 249 -3.95 25.12 13.23
CA SER A 249 -5.16 24.85 13.99
C SER A 249 -5.39 26.05 14.91
N ALA A 250 -6.13 27.06 14.45
CA ALA A 250 -6.87 27.88 15.39
C ALA A 250 -7.73 26.91 16.20
N ALA A 251 -7.43 26.79 17.48
CA ALA A 251 -8.29 26.08 18.40
C ALA A 251 -9.66 26.75 18.34
N GLU A 252 -10.66 26.07 17.78
CA GLU A 252 -12.03 26.38 18.11
C GLU A 252 -12.21 26.03 19.59
N VAL A 253 -12.00 27.04 20.43
CA VAL A 253 -12.53 27.08 21.79
C VAL A 253 -14.05 27.17 21.62
N SER A 254 -14.74 26.03 21.61
CA SER A 254 -16.13 25.99 22.05
C SER A 254 -16.15 25.25 23.39
N SER A 255 -16.34 26.04 24.44
CA SER A 255 -16.79 25.56 25.74
C SER A 255 -18.18 24.96 25.56
N GLY A 256 -18.25 23.64 25.44
CA GLY A 256 -19.50 22.89 25.36
C GLY A 256 -19.19 21.42 25.62
N ALA A 257 -19.99 20.77 26.46
CA ALA A 257 -19.73 19.46 27.06
C ALA A 257 -19.79 18.25 26.09
N ASP A 258 -19.45 18.44 24.81
CA ASP A 258 -19.32 17.38 23.82
C ASP A 258 -17.98 17.55 23.10
N ALA A 259 -16.95 16.87 23.59
CA ALA A 259 -15.66 16.82 22.92
C ALA A 259 -15.85 16.29 21.48
N PRO A 260 -15.37 16.97 20.44
CA PRO A 260 -15.54 16.49 19.08
C PRO A 260 -14.83 15.15 18.95
N SER A 261 -15.57 14.13 18.55
CA SER A 261 -15.01 12.82 18.21
C SER A 261 -13.98 13.03 17.10
N PHE A 262 -12.70 13.03 17.45
CA PHE A 262 -11.62 13.12 16.47
C PHE A 262 -11.81 11.99 15.46
N SER A 263 -12.01 12.36 14.18
CA SER A 263 -12.08 11.39 13.09
C SER A 263 -10.84 10.50 13.14
N VAL A 264 -11.05 9.22 13.47
CA VAL A 264 -10.01 8.19 13.52
C VAL A 264 -9.38 7.97 12.14
N ASN A 265 -10.04 8.44 11.08
CA ASN A 265 -9.56 8.38 9.72
C ASN A 265 -8.80 9.66 9.34
N PRO A 266 -7.49 9.58 9.03
CA PRO A 266 -6.77 10.71 8.44
C PRO A 266 -7.44 11.08 7.11
N PRO A 267 -7.78 12.35 6.88
CA PRO A 267 -8.16 12.77 5.54
C PRO A 267 -6.97 12.55 4.60
N SER A 268 -7.21 12.12 3.36
CA SER A 268 -6.17 11.77 2.38
C SER A 268 -5.10 12.85 2.15
N ARG A 269 -5.43 14.09 2.54
CA ARG A 269 -4.53 15.26 2.49
C ARG A 269 -3.44 15.25 3.56
N CYS A 270 -3.64 14.61 4.72
CA CYS A 270 -2.71 14.63 5.86
C CYS A 270 -1.54 13.65 5.66
N GLN A 271 -0.55 14.04 4.86
CA GLN A 271 0.59 13.21 4.50
C GLN A 271 1.88 14.02 4.38
N MET A 272 2.99 13.44 4.80
CA MET A 272 4.32 13.93 4.48
C MET A 272 4.82 13.21 3.22
N SER A 273 5.48 13.92 2.32
CA SER A 273 6.22 13.31 1.22
C SER A 273 7.66 13.80 1.16
N ILE A 274 8.60 12.89 0.89
CA ILE A 274 10.02 13.16 0.79
C ILE A 274 10.49 12.67 -0.57
N ARG A 275 10.87 13.60 -1.44
CA ARG A 275 11.32 13.31 -2.80
C ARG A 275 12.83 13.45 -2.91
N CYS A 276 13.49 12.40 -3.38
CA CYS A 276 14.90 12.46 -3.71
C CYS A 276 15.10 13.22 -5.03
N GLY A 277 15.80 14.34 -5.01
CA GLY A 277 16.33 15.01 -6.20
C GLY A 277 17.78 14.63 -6.47
N ASN A 278 18.37 15.23 -7.52
CA ASN A 278 19.77 15.00 -7.87
C ASN A 278 20.76 15.55 -6.82
N GLN A 279 20.40 16.64 -6.13
CA GLN A 279 21.30 17.36 -5.21
C GLN A 279 20.74 17.48 -3.78
N LYS A 280 19.46 17.18 -3.59
CA LYS A 280 18.75 17.44 -2.34
C LYS A 280 17.51 16.59 -2.20
N PHE A 281 17.08 16.35 -0.98
CA PHE A 281 15.72 15.97 -0.66
C PHE A 281 14.81 17.20 -0.69
N LYS A 282 13.59 17.01 -1.19
CA LYS A 282 12.50 17.99 -1.09
C LYS A 282 11.41 17.39 -0.22
N VAL A 283 11.03 18.08 0.86
CA VAL A 283 10.04 17.60 1.81
C VAL A 283 8.78 18.45 1.71
N PHE A 284 7.64 17.78 1.63
CA PHE A 284 6.32 18.40 1.54
C PHE A 284 5.42 17.83 2.63
N VAL A 285 4.51 18.63 3.14
CA VAL A 285 3.41 18.16 3.99
C VAL A 285 2.11 18.70 3.41
N ASN A 286 1.16 17.79 3.18
CA ASN A 286 -0.15 18.07 2.60
C ASN A 286 -0.08 18.71 1.20
N GLY A 287 0.98 18.39 0.45
CA GLY A 287 1.27 18.92 -0.88
C GLY A 287 2.04 20.24 -0.86
N GLU A 288 2.09 20.93 0.27
CA GLU A 288 2.84 22.17 0.45
C GLU A 288 4.31 21.89 0.71
N HIS A 289 5.19 22.64 0.05
CA HIS A 289 6.64 22.54 0.28
C HIS A 289 6.97 23.01 1.68
N LEU A 290 7.76 22.21 2.41
CA LEU A 290 8.16 22.51 3.78
C LEU A 290 9.63 22.94 3.84
N PHE A 291 10.54 22.14 3.28
CA PHE A 291 11.95 22.47 3.19
C PHE A 291 12.68 21.63 2.14
N ASP A 292 13.85 22.13 1.77
CA ASP A 292 14.87 21.39 1.04
C ASP A 292 15.99 20.96 2.00
N PHE A 293 16.61 19.81 1.76
CA PHE A 293 17.80 19.35 2.50
C PHE A 293 18.85 18.86 1.52
N ALA A 294 20.00 19.54 1.44
CA ALA A 294 21.07 19.19 0.51
C ALA A 294 21.68 17.83 0.83
N HIS A 295 21.98 17.05 -0.21
CA HIS A 295 22.65 15.76 -0.04
C HIS A 295 24.07 15.99 0.50
N ARG A 296 24.38 15.41 1.66
CA ARG A 296 25.72 15.47 2.29
C ARG A 296 26.55 14.21 2.07
N MET A 297 25.95 13.20 1.45
CA MET A 297 26.59 11.96 1.00
C MET A 297 25.90 11.49 -0.28
N SER A 298 26.45 10.48 -0.95
CA SER A 298 25.87 9.93 -2.18
C SER A 298 24.51 9.30 -1.89
N PHE A 299 23.47 9.71 -2.63
CA PHE A 299 22.15 9.08 -2.49
C PHE A 299 22.17 7.61 -2.93
N TYR A 300 23.10 7.19 -3.80
CA TYR A 300 23.22 5.80 -4.23
C TYR A 300 23.52 4.81 -3.09
N GLU A 301 24.09 5.29 -1.99
CA GLU A 301 24.38 4.47 -0.80
C GLU A 301 23.13 4.21 0.05
N ILE A 302 22.07 5.01 -0.14
CA ILE A 302 20.86 4.95 0.69
C ILE A 302 19.99 3.77 0.27
N ASN A 303 19.77 2.86 1.19
CA ASN A 303 19.06 1.61 0.93
C ASN A 303 18.07 1.22 2.04
N MET A 304 17.89 2.04 3.07
CA MET A 304 16.99 1.75 4.19
C MET A 304 16.24 3.01 4.65
N LEU A 305 14.95 2.85 4.95
CA LEU A 305 14.12 3.83 5.64
C LEU A 305 13.91 3.35 7.08
N GLU A 306 14.12 4.23 8.05
CA GLU A 306 13.74 3.98 9.45
C GLU A 306 12.83 5.09 9.97
N ILE A 307 11.84 4.72 10.80
CA ILE A 307 10.97 5.65 11.52
C ILE A 307 10.95 5.23 12.99
N ARG A 308 11.23 6.17 13.90
CA ARG A 308 11.38 5.91 15.34
C ARG A 308 10.73 7.01 16.18
N GLY A 309 10.57 6.76 17.48
CA GLY A 309 10.06 7.73 18.45
C GLY A 309 8.54 7.83 18.48
N ASP A 310 8.03 8.95 18.98
CA ASP A 310 6.62 9.15 19.33
C ASP A 310 5.78 9.50 18.10
N VAL A 311 5.48 8.48 17.30
CA VAL A 311 4.68 8.62 16.08
C VAL A 311 3.81 7.38 15.87
N GLN A 312 2.58 7.61 15.44
CA GLN A 312 1.71 6.54 14.94
C GLN A 312 1.71 6.58 13.42
N ILE A 313 2.21 5.53 12.80
CA ILE A 313 2.31 5.43 11.35
C ILE A 313 1.14 4.61 10.82
N PHE A 314 0.40 5.21 9.90
CA PHE A 314 -0.73 4.58 9.21
C PHE A 314 -0.33 4.06 7.83
N TYR A 315 0.67 4.70 7.22
CA TYR A 315 1.04 4.43 5.83
C TYR A 315 2.49 4.82 5.57
N VAL A 316 3.22 3.96 4.84
CA VAL A 316 4.50 4.27 4.20
C VAL A 316 4.48 3.71 2.77
N HIS A 317 4.92 4.49 1.78
CA HIS A 317 5.01 4.07 0.38
C HIS A 317 6.15 4.74 -0.36
N PHE A 318 6.85 4.04 -1.26
CA PHE A 318 7.97 4.53 -2.06
C PHE A 318 8.39 3.56 -3.17
#